data_AF-E3JXL7-F1
#
_entry.id   AF-E3JXL7-F1
#
_cell.length_a   1.000
_cell.length_b   1.000
_cell.length_c   1.000
_cell.angle_alpha   90.00
_cell.angle_beta   90.00
_cell.angle_gamma   90.00
#
_symmetry.space_group_name_H-M   'P 1'
#
loop_
_entity.id
_entity.type
_entity.pdbx_description
1 polymer ?
#
loop_
_entity_poly.entity_id
_entity_poly.type
_entity_poly.pdbx_seq_one_letter_code
_entity_poly.pdbx_strand_id
1 'polypeptide(L)'
;MDALAITTLCLRVSFSLDNRVGYIPLWDDDPAYIAEQDREKKAGMPQCRCSNCSPAKAENLIQSLSVANNENFDDILNDNFSLPNIYNIKYKYPQKAAMVKKRKFTEEDEAEINEFATLLMSDFHYHYNTNIRPGGSTQGSDIFDKDDCKAILAQLDTITNSLELKRLIGGDCFLGQSAWLFAWLSNYRLSNVNNCSTTKTPLISQKPKRPCGPAKSGSIRNPCSAKQLGVPRPPTKKELAAQESRKRSLARQEAKKKEDELNQRRREQVQQIMAASREAHCIAQGTSTR
;
A
#
# COMPACT_ATOMS: atom_id res chain seq x y z
N MET A 1 0.42 -5.97 1.16
CA MET A 1 -0.70 -6.31 0.26
C MET A 1 -1.56 -7.33 0.96
N ASP A 2 -2.87 -7.26 0.75
CA ASP A 2 -3.83 -8.20 1.33
C ASP A 2 -3.71 -9.55 0.61
N ALA A 3 -3.52 -10.63 1.37
CA ALA A 3 -3.41 -11.99 0.84
C ALA A 3 -4.72 -12.44 0.17
N LEU A 4 -5.87 -11.94 0.64
CA LEU A 4 -7.17 -12.18 0.03
C LEU A 4 -7.28 -11.62 -1.39
N ALA A 5 -6.57 -10.52 -1.68
CA ALA A 5 -6.59 -9.89 -3.00
C ALA A 5 -5.79 -10.65 -4.06
N ILE A 6 -4.93 -11.60 -3.65
CA ILE A 6 -4.04 -12.34 -4.55
C ILE A 6 -4.28 -13.86 -4.54
N THR A 7 -5.07 -14.38 -3.60
CA THR A 7 -5.35 -15.82 -3.57
C THR A 7 -6.16 -16.23 -4.80
N THR A 8 -5.71 -17.30 -5.45
CA THR A 8 -6.41 -17.94 -6.58
C THR A 8 -7.30 -19.10 -6.12
N LEU A 9 -7.31 -19.39 -4.81
CA LEU A 9 -8.04 -20.51 -4.24
C LEU A 9 -9.50 -20.16 -3.96
N CYS A 10 -10.31 -21.18 -3.69
CA CYS A 10 -11.70 -21.00 -3.24
C CYS A 10 -11.80 -19.98 -2.09
N LEU A 11 -12.53 -18.88 -2.32
CA LEU A 11 -12.69 -17.82 -1.33
C LEU A 11 -13.42 -18.29 -0.08
N ARG A 12 -14.43 -19.16 -0.21
CA ARG A 12 -15.16 -19.72 0.94
C ARG A 12 -14.22 -20.45 1.91
N VAL A 13 -13.37 -21.31 1.36
CA VAL A 13 -12.39 -22.06 2.14
C VAL A 13 -11.32 -21.13 2.71
N SER A 14 -10.86 -20.15 1.91
CA SER A 14 -9.86 -19.17 2.34
C SER A 14 -10.35 -18.33 3.52
N PHE A 15 -11.58 -17.82 3.47
CA PHE A 15 -12.21 -17.11 4.59
C PHE A 15 -12.43 -18.01 5.82
N SER A 16 -12.79 -19.28 5.63
CA SER A 16 -12.90 -20.22 6.75
C SER A 16 -11.55 -20.40 7.46
N LEU A 17 -10.46 -20.52 6.69
CA LEU A 17 -9.11 -20.65 7.24
C LEU A 17 -8.61 -19.37 7.90
N ASP A 18 -8.90 -18.20 7.34
CA ASP A 18 -8.52 -16.93 7.96
C ASP A 18 -9.18 -16.79 9.35
N ASN A 19 -10.47 -17.12 9.45
CA ASN A 19 -11.18 -17.09 10.72
C ASN A 19 -10.72 -18.15 11.73
N ARG A 20 -10.23 -19.32 11.27
CA ARG A 20 -9.88 -20.45 12.15
C ARG A 20 -8.40 -20.51 12.53
N VAL A 21 -7.53 -20.11 11.61
CA VAL A 21 -6.06 -20.26 11.70
C VAL A 21 -5.35 -18.91 11.60
N GLY A 22 -6.02 -17.85 11.12
CA GLY A 22 -5.47 -16.49 11.07
C GLY A 22 -4.62 -16.20 9.84
N TYR A 23 -4.76 -16.96 8.76
CA TYR A 23 -4.11 -16.66 7.49
C TYR A 23 -4.93 -17.11 6.28
N ILE A 24 -4.68 -16.43 5.15
CA ILE A 24 -5.26 -16.77 3.84
C ILE A 24 -4.29 -17.68 3.07
N PRO A 25 -4.72 -18.88 2.64
CA PRO A 25 -3.89 -19.76 1.82
C PRO A 25 -3.73 -19.20 0.40
N LEU A 26 -2.53 -19.35 -0.16
CA LEU A 26 -2.19 -18.92 -1.53
C LEU A 26 -1.96 -20.10 -2.48
N TRP A 27 -1.91 -21.32 -1.95
CA TRP A 27 -1.51 -22.54 -2.65
C TRP A 27 -2.49 -23.68 -2.37
N ASP A 28 -2.71 -24.52 -3.37
CA ASP A 28 -3.58 -25.69 -3.30
C ASP A 28 -2.96 -26.85 -2.50
N ASP A 29 -1.63 -26.87 -2.36
CA ASP A 29 -0.88 -27.84 -1.56
C ASP A 29 -0.87 -27.54 -0.05
N ASP A 30 -1.52 -26.45 0.38
CA ASP A 30 -1.61 -26.10 1.80
C ASP A 30 -2.41 -27.19 2.56
N PRO A 31 -1.80 -27.86 3.57
CA PRO A 31 -2.48 -28.93 4.30
C PRO A 31 -3.76 -28.48 5.01
N ALA A 32 -3.81 -27.25 5.52
CA ALA A 32 -5.00 -26.70 6.16
C ALA A 32 -6.09 -26.44 5.12
N TYR A 33 -5.71 -25.98 3.92
CA TYR A 33 -6.65 -25.76 2.81
C TYR A 33 -7.28 -27.08 2.35
N ILE A 34 -6.47 -28.11 2.15
CA ILE A 34 -6.94 -29.45 1.77
C ILE A 34 -7.85 -30.02 2.85
N ALA A 35 -7.45 -29.93 4.12
CA ALA A 35 -8.25 -30.43 5.24
C ALA A 35 -9.63 -29.75 5.34
N GLU A 36 -9.69 -28.43 5.11
CA GLU A 36 -10.95 -27.70 5.13
C GLU A 36 -11.82 -28.02 3.91
N GLN A 37 -11.25 -28.14 2.71
CA GLN A 37 -11.99 -28.64 1.54
C GLN A 37 -12.61 -30.02 1.79
N ASP A 38 -11.84 -30.94 2.36
CA ASP A 38 -12.32 -32.29 2.66
C ASP A 38 -13.40 -32.29 3.74
N ARG A 39 -13.29 -31.40 4.73
CA ARG A 39 -14.35 -31.19 5.72
C ARG A 39 -15.64 -30.70 5.07
N GLU A 40 -15.57 -29.71 4.18
CA GLU A 40 -16.75 -29.20 3.45
C GLU A 40 -17.43 -30.30 2.63
N LYS A 41 -16.64 -31.13 1.91
CA LYS A 41 -17.15 -32.28 1.16
C LYS A 41 -17.82 -33.32 2.06
N LYS A 42 -17.18 -33.68 3.19
CA LYS A 42 -17.73 -34.63 4.17
C LYS A 42 -19.02 -34.12 4.83
N ALA A 43 -19.13 -32.81 5.03
CA ALA A 43 -20.33 -32.17 5.55
C ALA A 43 -21.46 -32.04 4.50
N GLY A 44 -21.25 -32.49 3.26
CA GLY A 44 -22.24 -32.38 2.20
C GLY A 44 -22.53 -30.95 1.76
N MET A 45 -21.59 -30.02 1.94
CA MET A 45 -21.77 -28.63 1.55
C MET A 45 -21.86 -28.51 0.02
N PRO A 46 -22.70 -27.60 -0.52
CA PRO A 46 -22.79 -27.40 -1.96
C PRO A 46 -21.47 -26.88 -2.53
N GLN A 47 -21.24 -27.18 -3.81
CA GLN A 47 -20.07 -26.70 -4.54
C GLN A 47 -20.00 -25.18 -4.49
N CYS A 48 -18.82 -24.63 -4.19
CA CYS A 48 -18.63 -23.19 -4.09
C CYS A 48 -18.75 -22.53 -5.49
N ARG A 49 -19.44 -21.39 -5.55
CA ARG A 49 -19.64 -20.57 -6.76
C ARG A 49 -18.91 -19.22 -6.70
N CYS A 50 -17.88 -19.10 -5.85
CA CYS A 50 -17.11 -17.86 -5.76
C CYS A 50 -16.36 -17.57 -7.06
N SER A 51 -15.88 -16.33 -7.23
CA SER A 51 -15.14 -15.87 -8.41
C SER A 51 -13.93 -16.74 -8.76
N ASN A 52 -13.26 -17.33 -7.77
CA ASN A 52 -12.12 -18.20 -7.99
C ASN A 52 -12.52 -19.63 -8.40
N CYS A 53 -13.66 -20.14 -7.90
CA CYS A 53 -14.17 -21.47 -8.28
C CYS A 53 -14.95 -21.48 -9.59
N SER A 54 -15.50 -20.34 -10.00
CA SER A 54 -16.33 -20.23 -11.21
C SER A 54 -16.16 -18.84 -11.86
N PRO A 55 -14.99 -18.55 -12.43
CA PRO A 55 -14.66 -17.21 -12.94
C PRO A 55 -15.60 -16.76 -14.07
N ALA A 56 -15.92 -17.66 -15.02
CA ALA A 56 -16.83 -17.32 -16.13
C ALA A 56 -18.25 -16.97 -15.67
N LYS A 57 -18.74 -17.65 -14.61
CA LYS A 57 -20.06 -17.36 -14.02
C LYS A 57 -20.04 -16.04 -13.25
N ALA A 58 -18.97 -15.77 -12.51
CA ALA A 58 -18.79 -14.49 -11.82
C ALA A 58 -18.72 -13.30 -12.79
N GLU A 59 -18.04 -13.45 -13.93
CA GLU A 59 -18.01 -12.44 -14.99
C GLU A 59 -19.43 -12.15 -15.53
N ASN A 60 -20.19 -13.21 -15.84
CA ASN A 60 -21.58 -13.07 -16.28
C ASN A 60 -22.46 -12.40 -15.21
N LEU A 61 -22.31 -12.80 -13.94
CA LEU A 61 -23.01 -12.19 -12.82
C LEU A 61 -22.77 -10.68 -12.77
N ILE A 62 -21.51 -10.23 -12.83
CA ILE A 62 -21.15 -8.79 -12.81
C ILE A 62 -21.78 -8.04 -13.98
N GLN A 63 -21.79 -8.63 -15.18
CA GLN A 63 -22.43 -8.02 -16.35
C GLN A 63 -23.95 -7.93 -16.19
N SER A 64 -24.57 -9.00 -15.70
CA SER A 64 -26.02 -9.13 -15.52
C SER A 64 -26.57 -8.26 -14.38
N LEU A 65 -25.77 -8.00 -13.34
CA LEU A 65 -26.15 -7.11 -12.24
C LEU A 65 -26.48 -5.68 -12.69
N SER A 66 -25.95 -5.24 -13.84
CA SER A 66 -26.24 -3.92 -14.40
C SER A 66 -27.70 -3.73 -14.87
N VAL A 67 -28.42 -4.83 -15.11
CA VAL A 67 -29.83 -4.87 -15.54
C VAL A 67 -30.73 -5.57 -14.51
N ALA A 68 -30.21 -5.86 -13.33
CA ALA A 68 -30.94 -6.54 -12.28
C ALA A 68 -32.15 -5.69 -11.83
N ASN A 69 -33.29 -6.36 -11.68
CA ASN A 69 -34.53 -5.85 -11.14
C ASN A 69 -35.14 -6.92 -10.21
N ASN A 70 -36.25 -6.58 -9.53
CA ASN A 70 -36.86 -7.49 -8.56
C ASN A 70 -37.38 -8.81 -9.16
N GLU A 71 -37.62 -8.86 -10.48
CA GLU A 71 -38.16 -10.04 -11.17
C GLU A 71 -37.06 -11.00 -11.65
N ASN A 72 -35.90 -10.48 -12.03
CA ASN A 72 -34.80 -11.27 -12.62
C ASN A 72 -33.62 -11.52 -11.66
N PHE A 73 -33.63 -10.93 -10.46
CA PHE A 73 -32.50 -10.98 -9.52
C PHE A 73 -32.13 -12.42 -9.12
N ASP A 74 -33.12 -13.24 -8.78
CA ASP A 74 -32.87 -14.63 -8.38
C ASP A 74 -32.36 -15.47 -9.56
N ASP A 75 -32.85 -15.22 -10.78
CA ASP A 75 -32.36 -15.90 -11.98
C ASP A 75 -30.91 -15.50 -12.31
N ILE A 76 -30.55 -14.24 -12.08
CA ILE A 76 -29.18 -13.73 -12.23
C ILE A 76 -28.26 -14.41 -11.22
N LEU A 77 -28.65 -14.48 -9.93
CA LEU A 77 -27.85 -15.15 -8.90
C LEU A 77 -27.71 -16.65 -9.14
N ASN A 78 -28.70 -17.28 -9.77
CA ASN A 78 -28.69 -18.70 -10.05
C ASN A 78 -28.02 -19.10 -11.38
N ASP A 79 -27.45 -18.16 -12.14
CA ASP A 79 -26.92 -18.35 -13.51
C ASP A 79 -28.00 -18.81 -14.53
N ASN A 80 -29.27 -18.57 -14.26
CA ASN A 80 -30.38 -18.90 -15.18
C ASN A 80 -30.70 -17.74 -16.13
N PHE A 81 -30.15 -16.56 -15.87
CA PHE A 81 -30.34 -15.38 -16.69
C PHE A 81 -29.24 -15.25 -17.75
N SER A 82 -29.65 -14.91 -18.98
CA SER A 82 -28.73 -14.60 -20.07
C SER A 82 -29.05 -13.21 -20.60
N LEU A 83 -28.03 -12.35 -20.66
CA LEU A 83 -28.16 -11.03 -21.24
C LEU A 83 -28.44 -11.14 -22.75
N PRO A 84 -29.55 -10.59 -23.25
CA PRO A 84 -29.81 -10.54 -24.69
C PRO A 84 -28.86 -9.59 -25.42
N ASN A 85 -28.32 -8.57 -24.72
CA ASN A 85 -27.32 -7.63 -25.24
C ASN A 85 -26.37 -7.18 -24.12
N ILE A 86 -25.10 -6.97 -24.46
CA ILE A 86 -24.09 -6.43 -23.55
C ILE A 86 -24.32 -4.92 -23.41
N TYR A 87 -24.86 -4.46 -22.28
CA TYR A 87 -25.07 -3.05 -22.02
C TYR A 87 -23.76 -2.37 -21.64
N ASN A 88 -23.29 -1.43 -22.47
CA ASN A 88 -22.11 -0.63 -22.17
C ASN A 88 -22.47 0.46 -21.14
N ILE A 89 -22.25 0.23 -19.85
CA ILE A 89 -22.52 1.23 -18.79
C ILE A 89 -21.48 2.37 -18.73
N LYS A 90 -20.52 2.45 -19.66
CA LYS A 90 -19.45 3.48 -19.60
C LYS A 90 -20.00 4.90 -19.62
N TYR A 91 -21.12 5.12 -20.31
CA TYR A 91 -21.78 6.42 -20.38
C TYR A 91 -22.46 6.82 -19.06
N LYS A 92 -22.72 5.88 -18.14
CA LYS A 92 -23.32 6.15 -16.83
C LYS A 92 -22.28 6.51 -15.77
N TYR A 93 -21.00 6.19 -15.99
CA TYR A 93 -19.97 6.61 -15.04
C TYR A 93 -19.85 8.13 -15.07
N PRO A 94 -19.81 8.80 -13.90
CA PRO A 94 -19.55 10.22 -13.85
C PRO A 94 -18.22 10.50 -14.53
N GLN A 95 -18.20 11.50 -15.41
CA GLN A 95 -16.96 11.91 -16.04
C GLN A 95 -15.97 12.32 -14.95
N LYS A 96 -14.73 11.83 -15.05
CA LYS A 96 -13.66 12.25 -14.15
C LYS A 96 -13.59 13.77 -14.21
N ALA A 97 -13.81 14.42 -13.06
CA ALA A 97 -13.69 15.86 -12.96
C ALA A 97 -12.30 16.28 -13.45
N ALA A 98 -12.26 17.34 -14.26
CA ALA A 98 -11.00 17.88 -14.75
C ALA A 98 -10.06 18.12 -13.57
N MET A 99 -8.83 17.63 -13.67
CA MET A 99 -7.83 17.85 -12.64
C MET A 99 -7.54 19.35 -12.58
N VAL A 100 -7.85 19.96 -11.44
CA VAL A 100 -7.44 21.34 -11.15
C VAL A 100 -5.91 21.38 -11.15
N LYS A 101 -5.33 22.26 -11.98
CA LYS A 101 -3.88 22.45 -12.05
C LYS A 101 -3.38 23.02 -10.72
N LYS A 102 -2.70 22.19 -9.93
CA LYS A 102 -2.03 22.62 -8.70
C LYS A 102 -0.68 23.27 -9.03
N ARG A 103 -0.29 24.33 -8.32
CA ARG A 103 1.10 24.84 -8.37
C ARG A 103 2.03 23.72 -7.94
N LYS A 104 3.07 23.46 -8.73
CA LYS A 104 4.15 22.54 -8.35
C LYS A 104 5.15 23.33 -7.53
N PHE A 105 5.40 22.89 -6.30
CA PHE A 105 6.44 23.47 -5.47
C PHE A 105 7.80 22.85 -5.79
N THR A 106 8.82 23.68 -5.76
CA THR A 106 10.24 23.34 -5.86
C THR A 106 10.93 23.57 -4.52
N GLU A 107 12.19 23.16 -4.35
CA GLU A 107 12.95 23.37 -3.10
C GLU A 107 13.08 24.87 -2.74
N GLU A 108 13.01 25.76 -3.73
CA GLU A 108 13.09 27.21 -3.55
C GLU A 108 11.83 27.79 -2.88
N ASP A 109 10.68 27.11 -3.01
CA ASP A 109 9.40 27.53 -2.44
C ASP A 109 9.25 27.10 -0.96
N GLU A 110 10.22 26.37 -0.40
CA GLU A 110 10.12 25.82 0.96
C GLU A 110 10.01 26.92 2.03
N ALA A 111 10.67 28.06 1.83
CA ALA A 111 10.57 29.20 2.73
C ALA A 111 9.14 29.79 2.73
N GLU A 112 8.53 29.97 1.56
CA GLU A 112 7.16 30.47 1.39
C GLU A 112 6.15 29.51 2.03
N ILE A 113 6.32 28.20 1.81
CA ILE A 113 5.49 27.15 2.40
C ILE A 113 5.58 27.20 3.93
N ASN A 114 6.79 27.32 4.47
CA ASN A 114 7.00 27.34 5.92
C ASN A 114 6.40 28.59 6.57
N GLU A 115 6.58 29.75 5.96
CA GLU A 115 5.99 31.00 6.45
C GLU A 115 4.46 30.92 6.44
N PHE A 116 3.87 30.53 5.30
CA PHE A 116 2.43 30.36 5.16
C PHE A 116 1.86 29.35 6.15
N ALA A 117 2.47 28.16 6.24
CA ALA A 117 2.02 27.11 7.15
C ALA A 117 2.13 27.54 8.61
N THR A 118 3.20 28.25 9.00
CA THR A 118 3.37 28.71 10.38
C THR A 118 2.28 29.70 10.76
N LEU A 119 1.97 30.66 9.88
CA LEU A 119 0.91 31.65 10.11
C LEU A 119 -0.47 30.97 10.20
N LEU A 120 -0.82 30.16 9.20
CA LEU A 120 -2.14 29.53 9.12
C LEU A 120 -2.35 28.52 10.26
N MET A 121 -1.36 27.67 10.55
CA MET A 121 -1.47 26.68 11.63
C MET A 121 -1.56 27.37 12.99
N SER A 122 -0.77 28.41 13.25
CA SER A 122 -0.83 29.15 14.52
C SER A 122 -2.22 29.73 14.78
N ASP A 123 -2.78 30.43 13.78
CA ASP A 123 -4.10 31.05 13.92
C ASP A 123 -5.21 30.01 14.01
N PHE A 124 -5.09 28.90 13.27
CA PHE A 124 -6.06 27.81 13.29
C PHE A 124 -6.05 27.07 14.63
N HIS A 125 -4.86 26.69 15.13
CA HIS A 125 -4.71 26.01 16.42
C HIS A 125 -5.18 26.91 17.56
N TYR A 126 -4.87 28.20 17.51
CA TYR A 126 -5.41 29.18 18.45
C TYR A 126 -6.95 29.21 18.39
N HIS A 127 -7.53 29.40 17.21
CA HIS A 127 -8.98 29.47 17.06
C HIS A 127 -9.69 28.20 17.55
N TYR A 128 -9.15 27.02 17.23
CA TYR A 128 -9.70 25.73 17.64
C TYR A 128 -9.64 25.54 19.17
N ASN A 129 -8.46 25.78 19.75
CA ASN A 129 -8.23 25.57 21.17
C ASN A 129 -8.97 26.60 22.04
N THR A 130 -9.27 27.81 21.54
CA THR A 130 -10.00 28.82 22.32
C THR A 130 -11.50 28.80 22.09
N ASN A 131 -11.97 28.64 20.84
CA ASN A 131 -13.38 28.88 20.49
C ASN A 131 -14.18 27.61 20.25
N ILE A 132 -13.53 26.50 19.85
CA ILE A 132 -14.23 25.28 19.47
C ILE A 132 -14.23 24.29 20.63
N ARG A 133 -13.04 24.02 21.20
CA ARG A 133 -12.92 23.01 22.25
C ARG A 133 -11.80 23.33 23.26
N PRO A 134 -12.00 24.34 24.12
CA PRO A 134 -11.04 24.64 25.19
C PRO A 134 -10.89 23.46 26.15
N GLY A 135 -9.66 22.94 26.28
CA GLY A 135 -9.34 21.81 27.17
C GLY A 135 -9.82 20.44 26.67
N GLY A 136 -10.12 20.29 25.38
CA GLY A 136 -10.48 19.00 24.79
C GLY A 136 -9.33 18.00 24.73
N SER A 137 -9.66 16.71 24.59
CA SER A 137 -8.67 15.63 24.36
C SER A 137 -8.05 15.66 22.96
N THR A 138 -8.67 16.37 22.01
CA THR A 138 -8.19 16.56 20.63
C THR A 138 -7.67 17.99 20.51
N GLN A 139 -6.47 18.16 19.96
CA GLN A 139 -5.86 19.47 19.73
C GLN A 139 -6.01 19.88 18.25
N GLY A 140 -5.88 21.17 17.96
CA GLY A 140 -5.90 21.66 16.58
C GLY A 140 -4.82 21.01 15.69
N SER A 141 -3.69 20.60 16.27
CA SER A 141 -2.62 19.87 15.58
C SER A 141 -3.01 18.46 15.12
N ASP A 142 -4.03 17.85 15.75
CA ASP A 142 -4.52 16.52 15.38
C ASP A 142 -5.46 16.59 14.17
N ILE A 143 -5.97 17.79 13.85
CA ILE A 143 -7.01 18.01 12.83
C ILE A 143 -6.44 18.69 11.59
N PHE A 144 -5.39 19.50 11.75
CA PHE A 144 -4.89 20.33 10.67
C PHE A 144 -3.37 20.45 10.74
N ASP A 145 -2.73 20.01 9.66
CA ASP A 145 -1.28 19.86 9.59
C ASP A 145 -0.64 20.72 8.48
N LYS A 146 0.69 20.56 8.37
CA LYS A 146 1.49 21.28 7.38
C LYS A 146 1.18 20.84 5.95
N ASP A 147 0.76 19.59 5.75
CA ASP A 147 0.45 19.07 4.42
C ASP A 147 -0.89 19.61 3.92
N ASP A 148 -1.85 19.85 4.82
CA ASP A 148 -3.08 20.59 4.52
C ASP A 148 -2.77 22.03 4.10
N CYS A 149 -1.87 22.71 4.81
CA CYS A 149 -1.41 24.05 4.44
C CYS A 149 -0.76 24.09 3.05
N LYS A 150 0.09 23.11 2.73
CA LYS A 150 0.68 22.98 1.39
C LYS A 150 -0.39 22.75 0.33
N ALA A 151 -1.39 21.91 0.60
CA ALA A 151 -2.47 21.64 -0.34
C ALA A 151 -3.29 22.91 -0.65
N ILE A 152 -3.58 23.70 0.37
CA ILE A 152 -4.26 25.00 0.25
C ILE A 152 -3.41 25.98 -0.53
N LEU A 153 -2.12 26.12 -0.20
CA LEU A 153 -1.22 27.03 -0.88
C LEU A 153 -1.07 26.67 -2.37
N ALA A 154 -1.05 25.38 -2.71
CA ALA A 154 -0.97 24.90 -4.09
C ALA A 154 -2.19 25.27 -4.96
N GLN A 155 -3.32 25.59 -4.33
CA GLN A 155 -4.58 25.97 -4.98
C GLN A 155 -5.04 27.36 -4.55
N LEU A 156 -4.16 28.17 -3.95
CA LEU A 156 -4.53 29.44 -3.33
C LEU A 156 -5.22 30.39 -4.32
N ASP A 157 -4.86 30.37 -5.61
CA ASP A 157 -5.48 31.24 -6.62
C ASP A 157 -6.78 30.67 -7.20
N THR A 158 -7.05 29.37 -6.98
CA THR A 158 -8.21 28.68 -7.57
C THR A 158 -9.37 28.52 -6.59
N ILE A 159 -9.11 28.51 -5.27
CA ILE A 159 -10.15 28.32 -4.25
C ILE A 159 -11.11 29.52 -4.26
N THR A 160 -12.35 29.29 -4.68
CA THR A 160 -13.38 30.35 -4.73
C THR A 160 -14.48 30.12 -3.69
N ASN A 161 -14.64 28.88 -3.22
CA ASN A 161 -15.71 28.51 -2.29
C ASN A 161 -15.20 27.71 -1.08
N SER A 162 -15.82 27.95 0.08
CA SER A 162 -15.66 27.15 1.30
C SER A 162 -15.88 25.64 1.10
N LEU A 163 -16.75 25.24 0.15
CA LEU A 163 -16.99 23.82 -0.15
C LEU A 163 -15.79 23.16 -0.84
N GLU A 164 -15.09 23.89 -1.72
CA GLU A 164 -13.87 23.40 -2.38
C GLU A 164 -12.75 23.18 -1.37
N LEU A 165 -12.67 24.07 -0.37
CA LEU A 165 -11.70 23.98 0.71
C LEU A 165 -11.92 22.72 1.57
N LYS A 166 -13.18 22.40 1.88
CA LYS A 166 -13.52 21.15 2.57
C LYS A 166 -13.11 19.92 1.75
N ARG A 167 -13.33 19.95 0.43
CA ARG A 167 -12.92 18.86 -0.46
C ARG A 167 -11.41 18.75 -0.62
N LEU A 168 -10.69 19.87 -0.48
CA LEU A 168 -9.24 19.96 -0.64
C LEU A 168 -8.48 19.37 0.55
N ILE A 169 -8.88 19.76 1.76
CA ILE A 169 -8.30 19.25 3.02
C ILE A 169 -8.71 17.79 3.21
N GLY A 170 -10.01 17.50 3.00
CA GLY A 170 -10.55 16.20 3.37
C GLY A 170 -10.54 15.98 4.88
N GLY A 171 -10.67 14.72 5.32
CA GLY A 171 -10.56 14.36 6.73
C GLY A 171 -11.69 14.86 7.63
N ASP A 172 -11.46 14.76 8.94
CA ASP A 172 -12.39 15.22 9.97
C ASP A 172 -12.39 16.74 10.05
N CYS A 173 -13.56 17.35 9.90
CA CYS A 173 -13.72 18.81 9.99
C CYS A 173 -14.69 19.20 11.09
N PHE A 174 -14.39 20.26 11.84
CA PHE A 174 -15.34 20.82 12.80
C PHE A 174 -16.34 21.78 12.13
N LEU A 175 -17.48 22.01 12.80
CA LEU A 175 -18.51 22.92 12.30
C LEU A 175 -17.97 24.35 12.15
N GLY A 176 -18.08 24.90 10.94
CA GLY A 176 -17.60 26.26 10.63
C GLY A 176 -16.13 26.35 10.21
N GLN A 177 -15.37 25.25 10.24
CA GLN A 177 -13.96 25.22 9.85
C GLN A 177 -13.72 25.80 8.45
N SER A 178 -14.47 25.35 7.45
CA SER A 178 -14.29 25.79 6.06
C SER A 178 -14.65 27.27 5.87
N ALA A 179 -15.62 27.79 6.62
CA ALA A 179 -15.99 29.20 6.58
C ALA A 179 -14.90 30.07 7.23
N TRP A 180 -14.37 29.63 8.38
CA TRP A 180 -13.28 30.32 9.07
C TRP A 180 -12.00 30.35 8.22
N LEU A 181 -11.60 29.21 7.67
CA LEU A 181 -10.43 29.12 6.80
C LEU A 181 -10.60 29.98 5.54
N PHE A 182 -11.80 29.99 4.94
CA PHE A 182 -12.06 30.85 3.77
C PHE A 182 -11.97 32.34 4.11
N ALA A 183 -12.47 32.75 5.27
CA ALA A 183 -12.33 34.13 5.76
C ALA A 183 -10.86 34.48 6.02
N TRP A 184 -10.11 33.58 6.65
CA TRP A 184 -8.67 33.75 6.89
C TRP A 184 -7.91 33.89 5.56
N LEU A 185 -8.18 33.02 4.57
CA LEU A 185 -7.54 33.09 3.25
C LEU A 185 -7.88 34.38 2.51
N SER A 186 -9.11 34.88 2.65
CA SER A 186 -9.52 36.16 2.07
C SER A 186 -8.71 37.33 2.67
N ASN A 187 -8.49 37.33 3.98
CA ASN A 187 -7.65 38.33 4.66
C ASN A 187 -6.18 38.20 4.28
N TYR A 188 -5.67 36.98 4.14
CA TYR A 188 -4.31 36.72 3.69
C TYR A 188 -4.07 37.26 2.27
N ARG A 189 -5.00 37.01 1.34
CA ARG A 189 -4.94 37.56 -0.04
C ARG A 189 -4.88 39.09 -0.03
N LEU A 190 -5.73 39.75 0.76
CA LEU A 190 -5.73 41.21 0.89
C LEU A 190 -4.41 41.75 1.45
N SER A 191 -3.85 41.07 2.46
CA SER A 191 -2.59 41.46 3.09
C SER A 191 -1.38 41.27 2.16
N ASN A 192 -1.39 40.22 1.34
CA ASN A 192 -0.30 39.93 0.42
C ASN A 192 -0.25 40.90 -0.78
N VAL A 193 -1.41 41.41 -1.24
CA VAL A 193 -1.45 42.48 -2.26
C VAL A 193 -0.81 43.78 -1.74
N ASN A 194 -0.98 44.09 -0.46
CA ASN A 194 -0.41 45.29 0.15
C ASN A 194 1.11 45.22 0.35
N ASN A 195 1.68 44.02 0.52
CA ASN A 195 3.11 43.81 0.76
C ASN A 195 3.97 43.75 -0.53
N CYS A 196 3.35 43.68 -1.72
CA CYS A 196 4.04 43.51 -3.01
C CYS A 196 4.72 44.81 -3.56
N SER A 197 4.70 45.93 -2.83
CA SER A 197 5.28 47.21 -3.30
C SER A 197 6.68 47.54 -2.77
N THR A 198 7.30 46.69 -1.95
CA THR A 198 8.59 47.03 -1.33
C THR A 198 9.51 45.84 -1.18
N THR A 199 10.71 45.99 -1.74
CA THR A 199 11.94 45.20 -1.58
C THR A 199 12.21 44.07 -2.58
N LYS A 200 12.92 44.42 -3.66
CA LYS A 200 13.86 43.54 -4.35
C LYS A 200 15.27 44.08 -4.13
N THR A 201 16.14 43.37 -3.41
CA THR A 201 17.60 43.43 -3.67
C THR A 201 18.27 42.13 -3.20
N PRO A 202 19.14 41.50 -4.02
CA PRO A 202 19.71 40.19 -3.76
C PRO A 202 21.10 40.27 -3.12
N LEU A 203 21.51 39.25 -2.38
CA LEU A 203 22.90 39.09 -1.94
C LEU A 203 23.42 37.67 -2.22
N ILE A 204 24.54 37.69 -2.94
CA ILE A 204 25.38 36.59 -3.45
C ILE A 204 26.42 36.19 -2.40
N SER A 205 26.78 34.89 -2.31
CA SER A 205 28.16 34.34 -2.24
C SER A 205 28.12 32.88 -1.75
N GLN A 206 28.44 31.88 -2.59
CA GLN A 206 29.76 31.30 -2.94
C GLN A 206 30.49 30.52 -1.82
N LYS A 207 30.72 29.22 -2.12
CA LYS A 207 31.54 28.21 -1.41
C LYS A 207 33.05 28.52 -1.49
N PRO A 208 33.92 27.79 -0.74
CA PRO A 208 34.65 26.68 -1.39
C PRO A 208 34.91 25.44 -0.51
N LYS A 209 35.54 24.44 -1.14
CA LYS A 209 35.72 23.01 -0.79
C LYS A 209 37.21 22.66 -0.51
N ARG A 210 37.42 21.58 0.29
CA ARG A 210 38.47 20.50 0.21
C ARG A 210 39.90 20.80 0.72
N PRO A 211 40.81 19.78 0.84
CA PRO A 211 40.73 18.43 1.44
C PRO A 211 42.02 18.04 2.23
N CYS A 212 42.12 16.84 2.84
CA CYS A 212 43.28 15.89 2.73
C CYS A 212 43.28 14.74 3.75
N GLY A 213 43.44 13.50 3.26
CA GLY A 213 44.64 12.67 3.55
C GLY A 213 44.66 11.73 4.77
N PRO A 214 44.93 10.41 4.60
CA PRO A 214 44.85 9.38 5.65
C PRO A 214 46.22 8.94 6.22
N ALA A 215 46.23 8.17 7.32
CA ALA A 215 47.38 7.38 7.75
C ALA A 215 46.96 6.05 8.44
N LYS A 216 47.75 5.01 8.14
CA LYS A 216 47.59 3.58 8.49
C LYS A 216 48.29 3.22 9.81
N SER A 217 47.84 2.15 10.46
CA SER A 217 48.63 1.19 11.28
C SER A 217 47.66 0.09 11.74
N GLY A 218 47.84 -1.23 11.61
CA GLY A 218 49.04 -2.04 11.49
C GLY A 218 49.31 -2.80 12.79
N SER A 219 48.75 -4.01 12.99
CA SER A 219 49.34 -4.98 13.92
C SER A 219 49.02 -6.43 13.58
N ILE A 220 50.11 -7.17 13.37
CA ILE A 220 50.25 -8.62 13.15
C ILE A 220 50.27 -9.33 14.51
N ARG A 221 49.73 -10.55 14.62
CA ARG A 221 50.36 -11.65 15.40
C ARG A 221 50.17 -13.00 14.71
N ASN A 222 51.24 -13.77 14.81
CA ASN A 222 51.65 -14.94 14.04
C ASN A 222 51.34 -16.28 14.79
N PRO A 223 51.65 -17.45 14.20
CA PRO A 223 50.94 -18.72 14.35
C PRO A 223 51.66 -19.77 15.22
N CYS A 224 51.04 -20.95 15.43
CA CYS A 224 51.81 -22.18 15.65
C CYS A 224 51.09 -23.46 15.22
N SER A 225 51.89 -24.33 14.59
CA SER A 225 51.58 -25.59 13.90
C SER A 225 51.56 -26.81 14.81
N ALA A 226 50.96 -27.91 14.35
CA ALA A 226 51.68 -29.19 14.12
C ALA A 226 50.77 -30.23 13.43
N LYS A 227 51.24 -30.75 12.29
CA LYS A 227 50.75 -31.98 11.64
C LYS A 227 51.61 -33.15 12.12
N GLN A 228 50.98 -34.29 12.43
CA GLN A 228 51.65 -35.59 12.41
C GLN A 228 50.78 -36.60 11.65
N LEU A 229 51.44 -37.36 10.78
CA LEU A 229 50.92 -38.46 9.96
C LEU A 229 50.96 -39.76 10.78
N GLY A 230 49.91 -40.58 10.69
CA GLY A 230 49.84 -41.90 11.33
C GLY A 230 48.85 -42.84 10.61
N VAL A 231 49.29 -44.08 10.43
CA VAL A 231 48.72 -45.26 9.72
C VAL A 231 47.30 -45.65 10.23
N PRO A 232 46.42 -46.34 9.43
CA PRO A 232 44.99 -46.46 9.74
C PRO A 232 44.70 -47.39 10.93
N ARG A 233 44.12 -46.82 11.98
CA ARG A 233 43.54 -47.55 13.12
C ARG A 233 42.09 -47.93 12.80
N PRO A 234 41.56 -49.08 13.29
CA PRO A 234 40.13 -49.36 13.22
C PRO A 234 39.35 -48.26 13.96
N PRO A 235 38.14 -47.90 13.46
CA PRO A 235 37.50 -46.64 13.82
C PRO A 235 37.25 -46.57 15.32
N THR A 236 37.88 -45.59 15.95
CA THR A 236 37.68 -45.32 17.37
C THR A 236 36.26 -44.81 17.61
N LYS A 237 35.69 -45.00 18.81
CA LYS A 237 34.33 -44.53 19.18
C LYS A 237 34.09 -43.03 18.85
N LYS A 238 35.17 -42.23 18.82
CA LYS A 238 35.16 -40.81 18.39
C LYS A 238 35.03 -40.63 16.88
N GLU A 239 35.60 -41.50 16.05
CA GLU A 239 35.44 -41.45 14.58
C GLU A 239 34.04 -41.84 14.14
N LEU A 240 33.42 -42.84 14.77
CA LEU A 240 32.03 -43.19 14.50
C LEU A 240 31.08 -42.03 14.82
N ALA A 241 31.29 -41.35 15.96
CA ALA A 241 30.55 -40.14 16.32
C ALA A 241 30.81 -38.97 15.35
N ALA A 242 32.04 -38.80 14.86
CA ALA A 242 32.37 -37.79 13.86
C ALA A 242 31.73 -38.09 12.49
N GLN A 243 31.66 -39.35 12.07
CA GLN A 243 30.97 -39.76 10.84
C GLN A 243 29.46 -39.56 10.95
N GLU A 244 28.85 -39.88 12.09
CA GLU A 244 27.42 -39.66 12.32
C GLU A 244 27.09 -38.16 12.36
N SER A 245 27.93 -37.34 13.00
CA SER A 245 27.79 -35.88 13.00
C SER A 245 27.88 -35.30 11.58
N ARG A 246 28.81 -35.77 10.75
CA ARG A 246 28.92 -35.39 9.33
C ARG A 246 27.66 -35.77 8.55
N LYS A 247 27.12 -36.98 8.73
CA LYS A 247 25.86 -37.41 8.11
C LYS A 247 24.69 -36.51 8.52
N ARG A 248 24.55 -36.19 9.81
CA ARG A 248 23.51 -35.27 10.31
C ARG A 248 23.69 -33.85 9.75
N SER A 249 24.92 -33.37 9.62
CA SER A 249 25.21 -32.06 9.03
C SER A 249 24.84 -32.01 7.55
N LEU A 250 25.17 -33.05 6.78
CA LEU A 250 24.78 -33.14 5.37
C LEU A 250 23.26 -33.21 5.21
N ALA A 251 22.58 -34.03 6.00
CA ALA A 251 21.11 -34.11 5.99
C ALA A 251 20.45 -32.75 6.32
N ARG A 252 21.00 -31.98 7.29
CA ARG A 252 20.54 -30.62 7.59
C ARG A 252 20.79 -29.64 6.45
N GLN A 253 21.94 -29.73 5.79
CA GLN A 253 22.25 -28.89 4.62
C GLN A 253 21.33 -29.21 3.44
N GLU A 254 21.04 -30.49 3.18
CA GLU A 254 20.09 -30.91 2.16
C GLU A 254 18.66 -30.46 2.47
N ALA A 255 18.21 -30.62 3.72
CA ALA A 255 16.90 -30.14 4.15
C ALA A 255 16.78 -28.61 3.98
N LYS A 256 17.81 -27.86 4.39
CA LYS A 256 17.85 -26.40 4.22
C LYS A 256 17.83 -25.99 2.74
N LYS A 257 18.60 -26.66 1.89
CA LYS A 257 18.58 -26.40 0.44
C LYS A 257 17.20 -26.63 -0.16
N LYS A 258 16.52 -27.73 0.21
CA LYS A 258 15.15 -28.01 -0.24
C LYS A 258 14.15 -26.96 0.23
N GLU A 259 14.29 -26.50 1.48
CA GLU A 259 13.45 -25.42 2.03
C GLU A 259 13.69 -24.09 1.32
N ASP A 260 14.95 -23.73 1.08
CA ASP A 260 15.34 -22.52 0.35
C ASP A 260 14.83 -22.56 -1.11
N GLU A 261 14.94 -23.70 -1.78
CA GLU A 261 14.39 -23.92 -3.14
C GLU A 261 12.86 -23.79 -3.16
N LEU A 262 12.16 -24.37 -2.16
CA LEU A 262 10.71 -24.24 -2.03
C LEU A 262 10.30 -22.78 -1.80
N ASN A 263 10.99 -22.08 -0.91
CA ASN A 263 10.75 -20.67 -0.62
C ASN A 263 11.01 -19.79 -1.85
N GLN A 264 12.03 -20.10 -2.63
CA GLN A 264 12.32 -19.39 -3.88
C GLN A 264 11.21 -19.61 -4.91
N ARG A 265 10.77 -20.86 -5.12
CA ARG A 265 9.64 -21.17 -6.01
C ARG A 265 8.35 -20.45 -5.59
N ARG A 266 8.06 -20.40 -4.28
CA ARG A 266 6.90 -19.67 -3.75
C ARG A 266 6.98 -18.18 -4.02
N ARG A 267 8.16 -17.56 -3.90
CA ARG A 267 8.38 -16.15 -4.25
C ARG A 267 8.13 -15.89 -5.74
N GLU A 268 8.64 -16.76 -6.60
CA GLU A 268 8.46 -16.66 -8.06
C GLU A 268 6.99 -16.82 -8.45
N GLN A 269 6.26 -17.76 -7.85
CA GLN A 269 4.83 -17.93 -8.09
C GLN A 269 4.01 -16.70 -7.68
N VAL A 270 4.28 -16.09 -6.52
CA VAL A 270 3.61 -14.85 -6.12
C VAL A 270 3.87 -13.74 -7.13
N GLN A 271 5.12 -13.61 -7.62
CA GLN A 271 5.46 -12.63 -8.65
C GLN A 271 4.70 -12.90 -9.96
N GLN A 272 4.53 -14.16 -10.35
CA GLN A 272 3.76 -14.56 -11.54
C GLN A 272 2.28 -14.23 -11.39
N ILE A 273 1.65 -14.57 -10.26
CA ILE A 273 0.25 -14.22 -9.98
C ILE A 273 0.07 -12.70 -10.08
N MET A 274 0.97 -11.94 -9.45
CA MET A 274 0.94 -10.48 -9.52
C MET A 274 1.11 -9.94 -10.94
N ALA A 275 1.99 -10.55 -11.75
CA ALA A 275 2.18 -10.15 -13.14
C ALA A 275 0.92 -10.41 -13.97
N ALA A 276 0.34 -11.61 -13.84
CA ALA A 276 -0.90 -11.99 -14.53
C ALA A 276 -2.07 -11.07 -14.15
N SER A 277 -2.24 -10.74 -12.85
CA SER A 277 -3.27 -9.79 -12.41
C SER A 277 -3.08 -8.40 -13.01
N ARG A 278 -1.83 -7.91 -13.10
CA ARG A 278 -1.54 -6.63 -13.75
C ARG A 278 -1.83 -6.66 -15.24
N GLU A 279 -1.43 -7.73 -15.93
CA GLU A 279 -1.67 -7.90 -17.37
C GLU A 279 -3.16 -7.94 -17.69
N ALA A 280 -3.95 -8.72 -16.94
CA ALA A 280 -5.41 -8.76 -17.09
C ALA A 280 -6.05 -7.37 -16.93
N HIS A 281 -5.60 -6.60 -15.94
CA HIS A 281 -6.09 -5.24 -15.71
C HIS A 281 -5.67 -4.26 -16.83
N CYS A 282 -4.45 -4.37 -17.35
CA CYS A 282 -3.97 -3.55 -18.47
C CYS A 282 -4.72 -3.87 -19.77
N ILE A 283 -5.02 -5.14 -20.05
CA ILE A 283 -5.80 -5.56 -21.23
C ILE A 283 -7.23 -5.01 -21.16
N ALA A 284 -7.87 -5.06 -19.99
CA ALA A 284 -9.19 -4.49 -19.77
C ALA A 284 -9.25 -2.97 -20.02
N GLN A 285 -8.15 -2.26 -19.79
CA GLN A 285 -8.05 -0.82 -20.07
C GLN A 285 -7.68 -0.51 -21.54
N GLY A 286 -6.83 -1.31 -22.17
CA GLY A 286 -6.36 -1.10 -23.56
C GLY A 286 -7.37 -1.51 -24.64
N THR A 287 -8.30 -2.42 -24.34
CA THR A 287 -9.39 -2.81 -25.24
C THR A 287 -10.51 -1.75 -25.35
N SER A 288 -10.41 -0.64 -24.59
CA SER A 288 -11.37 0.47 -24.63
C SER A 288 -11.07 1.53 -25.69
N THR A 289 -10.04 1.36 -26.53
CA THR A 289 -9.60 2.35 -27.54
C THR A 289 -9.57 1.80 -28.97
N ARG A 290 -10.65 1.13 -29.39
CA ARG A 290 -10.93 0.93 -30.82
C ARG A 290 -12.40 1.10 -31.12
#